data_AF-A0A4S2N1L5-F1
#
_entry.id   AF-A0A4S2N1L5-F1
#
_cell.length_a   1.000
_cell.length_b   1.000
_cell.length_c   1.000
_cell.angle_alpha   90.00
_cell.angle_beta   90.00
_cell.angle_gamma   90.00
#
_symmetry.space_group_name_H-M   'P 1'
#
loop_
_entity.id
_entity.type
_entity.pdbx_description
1 polymer ?
#
loop_
_entity_poly.entity_id
_entity_poly.type
_entity_poly.pdbx_seq_one_letter_code
_entity_poly.pdbx_strand_id
1 'polypeptide(L)'
;MTTSDSPPSSKDVKTVISIKAAQTSALIARINRLLSTPQGIDRTLSLLYYLSTLVSPQLARLAALTTIKLPTPVPLLVLTPTAEHLAVLSTRVKAVASKISDVRMFLRLWGLFGMYAWAQSHIAAPPTDRIVNYLVSAQIGVNTIYQILENLAYLNGLNIVGFSKKTEGKMWIWSTRCWAAHIVLEFLRLERVRYMRAKKRKRSGSKEDKEETVAWRKAWVSNAAYLPLSLHWSTEKGLISDTAIGAFGVIASGIGFRETWRKTV
;
A
#
# COMPACT_ATOMS: atom_id res chain seq x y z
N MET A 1 -52.00 -17.03 23.25
CA MET A 1 -51.73 -17.57 21.90
C MET A 1 -50.26 -17.36 21.61
N THR A 2 -49.45 -18.38 21.87
CA THR A 2 -48.00 -18.40 21.63
C THR A 2 -47.75 -18.98 20.24
N THR A 3 -47.24 -18.18 19.32
CA THR A 3 -46.86 -18.64 17.97
C THR A 3 -45.66 -19.58 18.09
N SER A 4 -45.91 -20.86 17.83
CA SER A 4 -44.90 -21.89 17.65
C SER A 4 -44.14 -21.60 16.34
N ASP A 5 -42.93 -21.06 16.45
CA ASP A 5 -41.98 -21.03 15.33
C ASP A 5 -41.58 -22.48 15.01
N SER A 6 -42.16 -23.02 13.94
CA SER A 6 -41.79 -24.32 13.38
C SER A 6 -40.30 -24.32 13.03
N PRO A 7 -39.53 -25.38 13.36
CA PRO A 7 -38.11 -25.44 13.02
C PRO A 7 -37.91 -25.40 11.50
N PRO A 8 -36.83 -24.75 11.00
CA PRO A 8 -36.57 -24.64 9.58
C PRO A 8 -36.49 -26.02 8.92
N SER A 9 -37.10 -26.16 7.74
CA SER A 9 -37.16 -27.43 7.01
C SER A 9 -35.75 -27.92 6.68
N SER A 10 -35.52 -29.24 6.72
CA SER A 10 -34.22 -29.85 6.39
C SER A 10 -33.75 -29.53 4.96
N LYS A 11 -34.69 -29.21 4.06
CA LYS A 11 -34.41 -28.72 2.69
C LYS A 11 -33.84 -27.29 2.70
N ASP A 12 -34.29 -26.44 3.62
CA ASP A 12 -33.82 -25.05 3.75
C ASP A 12 -32.39 -25.03 4.29
N VAL A 13 -32.08 -25.89 5.27
CA VAL A 13 -30.72 -26.04 5.82
C VAL A 13 -29.73 -26.51 4.76
N LYS A 14 -30.08 -27.54 3.97
CA LYS A 14 -29.22 -28.04 2.87
C LYS A 14 -28.96 -26.97 1.81
N THR A 15 -29.97 -26.16 1.49
CA THR A 15 -29.87 -25.07 0.52
C THR A 15 -28.99 -23.93 1.04
N VAL A 16 -29.12 -23.54 2.32
CA VAL A 16 -28.26 -22.52 2.93
C VAL A 16 -26.80 -22.99 2.97
N ILE A 17 -26.56 -24.26 3.30
CA ILE A 17 -25.21 -24.85 3.30
C ILE A 17 -24.62 -24.85 1.89
N SER A 18 -25.37 -25.25 0.87
CA SER A 18 -24.87 -25.28 -0.51
C SER A 18 -24.55 -23.88 -1.04
N ILE A 19 -25.38 -22.88 -0.74
CA ILE A 19 -25.12 -21.48 -1.09
C ILE A 19 -23.86 -20.96 -0.39
N LYS A 20 -23.72 -21.19 0.92
CA LYS A 20 -22.52 -20.77 1.68
C LYS A 20 -21.26 -21.48 1.18
N ALA A 21 -21.35 -22.76 0.85
CA ALA A 21 -20.25 -23.52 0.27
C ALA A 21 -19.86 -22.97 -1.10
N ALA A 22 -20.82 -22.67 -1.98
CA ALA A 22 -20.57 -22.08 -3.29
C ALA A 22 -19.93 -20.68 -3.18
N GLN A 23 -20.40 -19.84 -2.25
CA GLN A 23 -19.82 -18.53 -1.97
C GLN A 23 -18.38 -18.65 -1.45
N THR A 24 -18.12 -19.61 -0.54
CA THR A 24 -16.80 -19.87 0.00
C THR A 24 -15.85 -20.35 -1.08
N SER A 25 -16.27 -21.31 -1.91
CA SER A 25 -15.49 -21.80 -3.05
C SER A 25 -15.19 -20.69 -4.06
N ALA A 26 -16.17 -19.84 -4.37
CA ALA A 26 -15.97 -18.68 -5.23
C ALA A 26 -14.96 -17.69 -4.63
N LEU A 27 -15.04 -17.43 -3.33
CA LEU A 27 -14.09 -16.56 -2.63
C LEU A 27 -12.66 -17.15 -2.66
N ILE A 28 -12.51 -18.43 -2.36
CA ILE A 28 -11.21 -19.12 -2.40
C ILE A 28 -10.62 -19.07 -3.81
N ALA A 29 -11.42 -19.32 -4.85
CA ALA A 29 -10.97 -19.22 -6.23
C ALA A 29 -10.46 -17.81 -6.57
N ARG A 30 -11.16 -16.76 -6.12
CA ARG A 30 -10.74 -15.38 -6.32
C ARG A 30 -9.46 -15.04 -5.56
N ILE A 31 -9.30 -15.52 -4.33
CA ILE A 31 -8.08 -15.37 -3.56
C ILE A 31 -6.92 -16.08 -4.25
N ASN A 32 -7.12 -17.31 -4.74
CA ASN A 32 -6.11 -18.06 -5.46
C ASN A 32 -5.64 -17.32 -6.73
N ARG A 33 -6.58 -16.78 -7.52
CA ARG A 33 -6.26 -15.95 -8.70
C ARG A 33 -5.53 -14.65 -8.34
N LEU A 34 -5.85 -14.06 -7.18
CA LEU A 34 -5.15 -12.87 -6.71
C LEU A 34 -3.69 -13.21 -6.36
N LEU A 35 -3.50 -14.24 -5.55
CA LEU A 35 -2.21 -14.61 -4.99
C LEU A 35 -1.32 -15.41 -5.95
N SER A 36 -1.84 -15.85 -7.10
CA SER A 36 -1.06 -16.55 -8.13
C SER A 36 -0.17 -15.61 -8.96
N THR A 37 -0.28 -14.28 -8.77
CA THR A 37 0.50 -13.29 -9.51
C THR A 37 1.41 -12.48 -8.59
N PRO A 38 2.65 -12.14 -9.00
CA PRO A 38 3.53 -11.28 -8.21
C PRO A 38 2.88 -9.93 -7.85
N GLN A 39 2.12 -9.35 -8.79
CA GLN A 39 1.39 -8.10 -8.56
C GLN A 39 0.30 -8.27 -7.50
N GLY A 40 -0.50 -9.34 -7.53
CA GLY A 40 -1.55 -9.55 -6.54
C GLY A 40 -1.00 -9.86 -5.15
N ILE A 41 0.14 -10.57 -5.06
CA ILE A 41 0.88 -10.75 -3.81
C ILE A 41 1.30 -9.39 -3.24
N ASP A 42 2.02 -8.56 -4.02
CA ASP A 42 2.49 -7.26 -3.53
C ASP A 42 1.33 -6.34 -3.09
N ARG A 43 0.24 -6.26 -3.86
CA ARG A 43 -0.93 -5.44 -3.49
C ARG A 43 -1.59 -5.92 -2.21
N THR A 44 -1.67 -7.24 -2.01
CA THR A 44 -2.23 -7.83 -0.78
C THR A 44 -1.34 -7.54 0.41
N LEU A 45 -0.04 -7.83 0.29
CA LEU A 45 0.95 -7.57 1.34
C LEU A 45 1.02 -6.08 1.67
N SER A 46 0.98 -5.19 0.67
CA SER A 46 0.98 -3.74 0.91
C SER A 46 -0.24 -3.29 1.70
N LEU A 47 -1.43 -3.80 1.39
CA LEU A 47 -2.64 -3.46 2.11
C LEU A 47 -2.60 -3.97 3.56
N LEU A 48 -2.20 -5.24 3.74
CA LEU A 48 -2.05 -5.83 5.08
C LEU A 48 -1.02 -5.08 5.93
N TYR A 49 0.13 -4.72 5.34
CA TYR A 49 1.15 -3.92 6.01
C TYR A 49 0.58 -2.61 6.56
N TYR A 50 -0.05 -1.80 5.71
CA TYR A 50 -0.56 -0.49 6.13
C TYR A 50 -1.77 -0.60 7.06
N LEU A 51 -2.62 -1.62 6.91
CA LEU A 51 -3.67 -1.91 7.89
C LEU A 51 -3.08 -2.25 9.26
N SER A 52 -2.05 -3.10 9.31
CA SER A 52 -1.37 -3.43 10.57
C SER A 52 -0.71 -2.20 11.19
N THR A 53 -0.04 -1.35 10.39
CA THR A 53 0.55 -0.08 10.85
C THR A 53 -0.50 0.91 11.35
N LEU A 54 -1.71 0.89 10.78
CA LEU A 54 -2.82 1.73 11.25
C LEU A 54 -3.42 1.23 12.56
N VAL A 55 -3.63 -0.09 12.67
CA VAL A 55 -4.36 -0.74 13.79
C VAL A 55 -3.50 -0.87 15.03
N SER A 56 -2.21 -1.24 14.91
CA SER A 56 -1.35 -1.48 16.07
C SER A 56 -1.30 -0.29 17.06
N PRO A 57 -1.11 0.97 16.63
CA PRO A 57 -1.17 2.12 17.52
C PRO A 57 -2.54 2.34 18.17
N GLN A 58 -3.65 1.99 17.50
CA GLN A 58 -4.98 2.12 18.10
C GLN A 58 -5.17 1.10 19.23
N LEU A 59 -4.70 -0.13 19.04
CA LEU A 59 -4.74 -1.16 20.09
C LEU A 59 -3.94 -0.74 21.32
N ALA A 60 -2.76 -0.12 21.13
CA ALA A 60 -1.96 0.40 22.23
C ALA A 60 -2.66 1.56 22.96
N ARG A 61 -3.34 2.46 22.23
CA ARG A 61 -4.13 3.54 22.84
C ARG A 61 -5.32 2.98 23.63
N LEU A 62 -6.03 2.00 23.07
CA LEU A 62 -7.14 1.34 23.76
C LEU A 62 -6.66 0.61 25.01
N ALA A 63 -5.50 -0.05 24.95
CA ALA A 63 -4.86 -0.66 26.12
C ALA A 63 -4.59 0.39 27.21
N ALA A 64 -4.03 1.54 26.85
CA ALA A 64 -3.76 2.62 27.79
C ALA A 64 -5.06 3.18 28.42
N LEU A 65 -6.14 3.28 27.67
CA LEU A 65 -7.44 3.76 28.17
C LEU A 65 -8.13 2.76 29.10
N THR A 66 -7.86 1.46 28.95
CA THR A 66 -8.41 0.41 29.82
C THR A 66 -7.53 0.09 31.03
N THR A 67 -6.41 0.80 31.21
CA THR A 67 -5.63 0.75 32.46
C THR A 67 -6.27 1.63 33.53
N ILE A 68 -6.37 1.10 34.76
CA ILE A 68 -6.87 1.85 35.90
C ILE A 68 -5.67 2.56 36.54
N LYS A 69 -5.76 3.88 36.68
CA LYS A 69 -4.79 4.67 37.44
C LYS A 69 -5.31 4.83 38.86
N LEU A 70 -4.62 4.25 39.84
CA LEU A 70 -4.95 4.48 41.25
C LEU A 70 -4.40 5.85 41.69
N PRO A 71 -5.19 6.66 42.40
CA PRO A 71 -4.73 7.90 43.01
C PRO A 71 -3.93 7.57 44.28
N THR A 72 -2.72 7.06 44.09
CA THR A 72 -1.74 6.84 45.15
C THR A 72 -0.57 7.82 44.97
N PRO A 73 0.15 8.21 46.05
CA PRO A 73 1.28 9.14 45.97
C PRO A 73 2.36 8.71 44.97
N VAL A 74 2.44 7.40 44.73
CA VAL A 74 3.12 6.78 43.60
C VAL A 74 2.03 6.33 42.62
N PRO A 75 1.98 6.79 41.37
CA PRO A 75 0.96 6.35 40.43
C PRO A 75 1.11 4.85 40.17
N LEU A 76 0.27 4.03 40.80
CA LEU A 76 0.24 2.60 40.54
C LEU A 76 -0.72 2.36 39.37
N LEU A 77 -0.17 1.86 38.26
CA LEU A 77 -0.96 1.41 37.11
C LEU A 77 -1.39 -0.03 37.36
N VAL A 78 -2.70 -0.26 37.49
CA VAL A 78 -3.26 -1.60 37.48
C VAL A 78 -3.61 -1.94 36.03
N LEU A 79 -2.81 -2.84 35.44
CA LEU A 79 -3.13 -3.46 34.16
C LEU A 79 -4.35 -4.35 34.35
N THR A 80 -5.45 -4.01 33.68
CA THR A 80 -6.60 -4.90 33.57
C THR A 80 -6.24 -6.05 32.61
N PRO A 81 -6.82 -7.26 32.75
CA PRO A 81 -6.60 -8.35 31.79
C PRO A 81 -6.90 -7.93 30.35
N THR A 82 -7.88 -7.04 30.16
CA THR A 82 -8.20 -6.45 28.86
C THR A 82 -7.09 -5.54 28.33
N ALA A 83 -6.51 -4.67 29.17
CA ALA A 83 -5.39 -3.81 28.79
C ALA A 83 -4.17 -4.62 28.38
N GLU A 84 -3.86 -5.69 29.12
CA GLU A 84 -2.76 -6.60 28.81
C GLU A 84 -2.97 -7.29 27.45
N HIS A 85 -4.14 -7.89 27.21
CA HIS A 85 -4.45 -8.53 25.94
C HIS A 85 -4.33 -7.57 24.74
N LEU A 86 -4.80 -6.33 24.89
CA LEU A 86 -4.71 -5.30 23.84
C LEU A 86 -3.26 -4.86 23.58
N ALA A 87 -2.43 -4.73 24.62
CA ALA A 87 -1.02 -4.41 24.49
C ALA A 87 -0.24 -5.54 23.79
N VAL A 88 -0.51 -6.79 24.17
CA VAL A 88 0.06 -7.98 23.52
C VAL A 88 -0.37 -8.05 22.06
N LEU A 89 -1.65 -7.84 21.77
CA LEU A 89 -2.16 -7.84 20.40
C LEU A 89 -1.53 -6.73 19.56
N SER A 90 -1.39 -5.52 20.11
CA SER A 90 -0.70 -4.41 19.45
C SER A 90 0.73 -4.79 19.02
N THR A 91 1.46 -5.45 19.92
CA THR A 91 2.83 -5.93 19.67
C THR A 91 2.85 -7.00 18.59
N ARG A 92 1.92 -7.96 18.63
CA ARG A 92 1.81 -9.02 17.60
C ARG A 92 1.48 -8.45 16.23
N VAL A 93 0.56 -7.50 16.14
CA VAL A 93 0.21 -6.82 14.88
C VAL A 93 1.40 -6.03 14.34
N LYS A 94 2.19 -5.37 15.21
CA LYS A 94 3.43 -4.68 14.81
C LYS A 94 4.48 -5.66 14.27
N ALA A 95 4.62 -6.83 14.88
CA ALA A 95 5.53 -7.88 14.42
C ALA A 95 5.12 -8.41 13.02
N VAL A 96 3.82 -8.61 12.79
CA VAL A 96 3.28 -8.96 11.46
C VAL A 96 3.62 -7.88 10.44
N ALA A 97 3.38 -6.60 10.76
CA ALA A 97 3.73 -5.48 9.88
C ALA A 97 5.22 -5.48 9.52
N SER A 98 6.09 -5.68 10.51
CA SER A 98 7.55 -5.74 10.31
C SER A 98 7.95 -6.88 9.37
N LYS A 99 7.36 -8.08 9.53
CA LYS A 99 7.66 -9.22 8.66
C LYS A 99 7.12 -9.04 7.25
N ILE A 100 5.93 -8.47 7.09
CA ILE A 100 5.42 -8.13 5.76
C ILE A 100 6.33 -7.10 5.08
N SER A 101 6.80 -6.09 5.82
CA SER A 101 7.74 -5.09 5.28
C SER A 101 9.01 -5.75 4.77
N ASP A 102 9.61 -6.65 5.55
CA ASP A 102 10.81 -7.40 5.16
C ASP A 102 10.59 -8.25 3.90
N VAL A 103 9.51 -9.03 3.85
CA VAL A 103 9.14 -9.82 2.65
C VAL A 103 8.99 -8.92 1.43
N ARG A 104 8.34 -7.75 1.58
CA ARG A 104 8.17 -6.79 0.47
C ARG A 104 9.48 -6.14 0.05
N MET A 105 10.40 -5.88 0.98
CA MET A 105 11.75 -5.41 0.66
C MET A 105 12.50 -6.45 -0.16
N PHE A 106 12.47 -7.72 0.28
CA PHE A 106 13.07 -8.83 -0.45
C PHE A 106 12.52 -8.96 -1.86
N LEU A 107 11.19 -9.01 -2.01
CA LEU A 107 10.52 -9.11 -3.33
C LEU A 107 10.83 -7.93 -4.27
N ARG A 108 11.22 -6.77 -3.74
CA ARG A 108 11.61 -5.60 -4.55
C ARG A 108 13.00 -5.71 -5.15
N LEU A 109 13.85 -6.65 -4.72
CA LEU A 109 15.19 -6.83 -5.28
C LEU A 109 15.18 -7.01 -6.82
N TRP A 110 14.14 -7.63 -7.35
CA TRP A 110 13.91 -7.82 -8.79
C TRP A 110 13.45 -6.55 -9.54
N GLY A 111 13.25 -5.43 -8.85
CA GLY A 111 12.70 -4.20 -9.43
C GLY A 111 13.54 -3.61 -10.56
N LEU A 112 14.86 -3.86 -10.59
CA LEU A 112 15.75 -3.36 -11.65
C LEU A 112 15.41 -3.94 -13.02
N PHE A 113 14.97 -5.20 -13.09
CA PHE A 113 14.50 -5.80 -14.33
C PHE A 113 13.24 -5.10 -14.85
N GLY A 114 12.34 -4.73 -13.94
CA GLY A 114 11.17 -3.91 -14.26
C GLY A 114 11.54 -2.53 -14.78
N MET A 115 12.53 -1.87 -14.17
CA MET A 115 13.02 -0.56 -14.63
C MET A 115 13.66 -0.65 -16.02
N TYR A 116 14.47 -1.68 -16.27
CA TYR A 116 15.05 -1.93 -17.59
C TYR A 116 13.96 -2.17 -18.65
N ALA A 117 12.99 -3.04 -18.36
CA ALA A 117 11.88 -3.31 -19.28
C ALA A 117 11.06 -2.04 -19.56
N TRP A 118 10.83 -1.21 -18.54
CA TRP A 118 10.15 0.08 -18.71
C TRP A 118 10.96 1.04 -19.60
N ALA A 119 12.27 1.11 -19.41
CA ALA A 119 13.16 1.91 -20.25
C ALA A 119 13.12 1.45 -21.73
N GLN A 120 13.23 0.14 -21.97
CA GLN A 120 13.14 -0.44 -23.32
C GLN A 120 11.79 -0.15 -23.97
N SER A 121 10.69 -0.33 -23.25
CA SER A 121 9.35 0.00 -23.75
C SER A 121 9.20 1.49 -24.10
N HIS A 122 9.80 2.38 -23.31
CA HIS A 122 9.78 3.81 -23.55
C HIS A 122 10.58 4.21 -24.79
N ILE A 123 11.76 3.60 -25.00
CA ILE A 123 12.61 3.83 -26.18
C ILE A 123 11.92 3.30 -27.44
N ALA A 124 11.29 2.14 -27.37
CA ALA A 124 10.60 1.53 -28.51
C ALA A 124 9.36 2.34 -28.94
N ALA A 125 8.66 2.95 -28.00
CA ALA A 125 7.42 3.70 -28.26
C ALA A 125 7.37 5.00 -27.42
N PRO A 126 8.15 6.03 -27.79
CA PRO A 126 8.18 7.28 -27.04
C PRO A 126 6.86 8.06 -27.20
N PRO A 127 6.37 8.75 -26.14
CA PRO A 127 5.22 9.63 -26.23
C PRO A 127 5.43 10.74 -27.26
N THR A 128 4.40 11.04 -28.07
CA THR A 128 4.44 12.11 -29.07
C THR A 128 4.68 13.49 -28.46
N ASP A 129 4.18 13.73 -27.24
CA ASP A 129 4.38 14.99 -26.53
C ASP A 129 5.76 15.01 -25.86
N ARG A 130 6.61 15.97 -26.26
CA ARG A 130 7.97 16.11 -25.74
C ARG A 130 8.03 16.27 -24.22
N ILE A 131 7.08 16.98 -23.62
CA ILE A 131 7.04 17.19 -22.16
C ILE A 131 6.75 15.87 -21.47
N VAL A 132 5.73 15.13 -21.92
CA VAL A 132 5.46 13.78 -21.39
C VAL A 132 6.66 12.86 -21.58
N ASN A 133 7.34 12.92 -22.73
CA ASN A 133 8.55 12.12 -22.99
C ASN A 133 9.65 12.41 -21.94
N TYR A 134 9.98 13.68 -21.72
CA TYR A 134 10.97 14.07 -20.71
C TYR A 134 10.56 13.68 -19.28
N LEU A 135 9.29 13.85 -18.93
CA LEU A 135 8.79 13.47 -17.61
C LEU A 135 8.94 11.95 -17.39
N VAL A 136 8.56 11.12 -18.37
CA VAL A 136 8.71 9.66 -18.27
C VAL A 136 10.18 9.25 -18.22
N SER A 137 11.04 9.85 -19.04
CA SER A 137 12.49 9.62 -18.99
C SER A 137 13.08 9.96 -17.61
N ALA A 138 12.70 11.10 -17.02
CA ALA A 138 13.11 11.48 -15.68
C ALA A 138 12.58 10.51 -14.61
N GLN A 139 11.34 10.04 -14.76
CA GLN A 139 10.77 9.03 -13.85
C GLN A 139 11.53 7.70 -13.92
N ILE A 140 11.93 7.24 -15.12
CA ILE A 140 12.73 6.03 -15.27
C ILE A 140 14.08 6.19 -14.57
N GLY A 141 14.76 7.31 -14.81
CA GLY A 141 16.05 7.59 -14.18
C GLY A 141 15.97 7.62 -12.65
N VAL A 142 15.02 8.37 -12.10
CA VAL A 142 14.88 8.52 -10.64
C VAL A 142 14.45 7.22 -9.96
N ASN A 143 13.57 6.42 -10.58
CA ASN A 143 13.19 5.11 -10.04
C ASN A 143 14.31 4.07 -10.15
N THR A 144 15.16 4.16 -11.17
CA THR A 144 16.34 3.30 -11.28
C THR A 144 17.32 3.58 -10.14
N ILE A 145 17.59 4.86 -9.85
CA ILE A 145 18.43 5.26 -8.72
C ILE A 145 17.79 4.82 -7.39
N TYR A 146 16.48 5.04 -7.23
CA TYR A 146 15.72 4.54 -6.07
C TYR A 146 15.96 3.04 -5.84
N GLN A 147 15.77 2.23 -6.89
CA GLN A 147 15.87 0.78 -6.77
C GLN A 147 17.29 0.30 -6.46
N ILE A 148 18.32 0.93 -7.05
CA ILE A 148 19.72 0.61 -6.74
C ILE A 148 20.02 0.90 -5.26
N LEU A 149 19.68 2.11 -4.79
CA LEU A 149 19.95 2.52 -3.43
C LEU A 149 19.19 1.68 -2.41
N GLU A 150 17.90 1.40 -2.67
CA GLU A 150 17.07 0.56 -1.82
C GLU A 150 17.62 -0.87 -1.72
N ASN A 151 17.99 -1.48 -2.86
CA ASN A 151 18.54 -2.83 -2.90
C ASN A 151 19.86 -2.90 -2.10
N LEU A 152 20.77 -1.95 -2.32
CA LEU A 152 22.05 -1.92 -1.60
C LEU A 152 21.85 -1.72 -0.10
N ALA A 153 20.95 -0.82 0.30
CA ALA A 153 20.65 -0.57 1.71
C ALA A 153 20.05 -1.82 2.39
N TYR A 154 19.13 -2.50 1.71
CA TYR A 154 18.52 -3.73 2.21
C TYR A 154 19.54 -4.88 2.35
N LEU A 155 20.35 -5.11 1.30
CA LEU A 155 21.42 -6.12 1.34
C LEU A 155 22.46 -5.81 2.44
N ASN A 156 22.70 -4.52 2.73
CA ASN A 156 23.58 -4.12 3.83
C ASN A 156 22.97 -4.46 5.20
N GLY A 157 21.65 -4.29 5.33
CA GLY A 157 20.90 -4.71 6.51
C GLY A 157 20.99 -6.21 6.78
N LEU A 158 21.18 -7.02 5.73
CA LEU A 158 21.42 -8.47 5.81
C LEU A 158 22.91 -8.85 5.99
N ASN A 159 23.80 -7.86 6.10
CA ASN A 159 25.27 -8.04 6.16
C ASN A 159 25.87 -8.75 4.92
N ILE A 160 25.22 -8.65 3.76
CA ILE A 160 25.72 -9.20 2.50
C ILE A 160 26.72 -8.25 1.86
N VAL A 161 26.45 -6.94 1.94
CA VAL A 161 27.39 -5.89 1.53
C VAL A 161 27.97 -5.21 2.77
N GLY A 162 29.19 -4.67 2.64
CA GLY A 162 30.00 -4.18 3.77
C GLY A 162 30.00 -2.66 3.96
N PHE A 163 28.90 -1.95 3.68
CA PHE A 163 28.83 -0.50 3.89
C PHE A 163 28.64 -0.14 5.37
N SER A 164 29.18 1.03 5.77
CA SER A 164 28.94 1.58 7.10
C SER A 164 27.45 1.86 7.34
N LYS A 165 26.99 1.81 8.59
CA LYS A 165 25.60 2.15 8.97
C LYS A 165 25.21 3.59 8.61
N LYS A 166 26.17 4.52 8.61
CA LYS A 166 25.96 5.89 8.14
C LYS A 166 25.67 5.95 6.63
N THR A 167 26.37 5.13 5.85
CA THR A 167 26.14 5.02 4.39
C THR A 167 24.81 4.35 4.11
N GLU A 168 24.48 3.27 4.82
CA GLU A 168 23.17 2.61 4.73
C GLU A 168 22.01 3.58 4.99
N GLY A 169 22.09 4.35 6.09
CA GLY A 169 21.08 5.38 6.40
C GLY A 169 20.94 6.44 5.30
N LYS A 170 22.06 6.88 4.70
CA LYS A 170 22.02 7.79 3.55
C LYS A 170 21.37 7.16 2.33
N MET A 171 21.63 5.88 2.04
CA MET A 171 21.01 5.17 0.93
C MET A 171 19.49 5.09 1.10
N TRP A 172 18.99 4.79 2.30
CA TRP A 172 17.56 4.82 2.63
C TRP A 172 16.91 6.20 2.41
N ILE A 173 17.59 7.26 2.84
CA ILE A 173 17.07 8.62 2.68
C ILE A 173 17.08 9.06 1.21
N TRP A 174 18.16 8.78 0.48
CA TRP A 174 18.24 9.18 -0.92
C TRP A 174 17.32 8.35 -1.82
N SER A 175 17.12 7.06 -1.52
CA SER A 175 16.14 6.26 -2.24
C SER A 175 14.73 6.84 -2.05
N THR A 176 14.32 7.12 -0.82
CA THR A 176 12.99 7.68 -0.52
C THR A 176 12.78 9.08 -1.11
N ARG A 177 13.84 9.90 -1.18
CA ARG A 177 13.81 11.18 -1.92
C ARG A 177 13.62 10.99 -3.43
N CYS A 178 14.25 9.97 -4.01
CA CYS A 178 14.02 9.60 -5.41
C CYS A 178 12.55 9.19 -5.63
N TRP A 179 11.97 8.44 -4.69
CA TRP A 179 10.54 8.13 -4.72
C TRP A 179 9.65 9.37 -4.59
N ALA A 180 9.97 10.30 -3.69
CA ALA A 180 9.24 11.57 -3.58
C ALA A 180 9.32 12.39 -4.89
N ALA A 181 10.50 12.46 -5.50
CA ALA A 181 10.69 13.09 -6.80
C ALA A 181 9.86 12.42 -7.91
N HIS A 182 9.78 11.09 -7.92
CA HIS A 182 8.91 10.36 -8.85
C HIS A 182 7.43 10.78 -8.71
N ILE A 183 6.93 10.93 -7.48
CA ILE A 183 5.54 11.36 -7.23
C ILE A 183 5.30 12.78 -7.78
N VAL A 184 6.24 13.70 -7.60
CA VAL A 184 6.15 15.05 -8.17
C VAL A 184 6.11 14.99 -9.71
N LEU A 185 7.00 14.22 -10.32
CA LEU A 185 7.01 14.00 -11.77
C LEU A 185 5.70 13.37 -12.25
N GLU A 186 5.10 12.48 -11.47
CA GLU A 186 3.83 11.83 -11.79
C GLU A 186 2.66 12.81 -11.76
N PHE A 187 2.62 13.74 -10.81
CA PHE A 187 1.63 14.82 -10.83
C PHE A 187 1.76 15.67 -12.10
N LEU A 188 2.98 16.10 -12.44
CA LEU A 188 3.23 16.88 -13.66
C LEU A 188 2.81 16.11 -14.92
N ARG A 189 3.10 14.81 -14.96
CA ARG A 189 2.72 13.94 -16.08
C ARG A 189 1.21 13.79 -16.18
N LEU A 190 0.53 13.53 -15.07
CA LEU A 190 -0.92 13.37 -15.02
C LEU A 190 -1.66 14.64 -15.46
N GLU A 191 -1.21 15.81 -15.01
CA GLU A 191 -1.80 17.09 -15.43
C GLU A 191 -1.52 17.39 -16.91
N ARG A 192 -0.29 17.11 -17.39
CA ARG A 192 0.05 17.30 -18.81
C ARG A 192 -0.80 16.42 -19.72
N VAL A 193 -0.96 15.13 -19.37
CA VAL A 193 -1.81 14.19 -20.13
C VAL A 193 -3.26 14.65 -20.11
N ARG A 194 -3.79 15.09 -18.96
CA ARG A 194 -5.16 15.62 -18.86
C ARG A 194 -5.36 16.86 -19.73
N TYR A 195 -4.43 17.80 -19.71
CA TYR A 195 -4.45 19.00 -20.55
C TYR A 195 -4.48 18.64 -22.05
N MET A 196 -3.61 17.73 -22.48
CA MET A 196 -3.52 17.31 -23.88
C MET A 196 -4.80 16.63 -24.35
N ARG A 197 -5.41 15.79 -23.51
CA ARG A 197 -6.70 15.15 -23.80
C ARG A 197 -7.82 16.17 -23.88
N ALA A 198 -7.90 17.13 -22.96
CA ALA A 198 -8.88 18.21 -23.01
C ALA A 198 -8.74 19.05 -24.30
N LYS A 199 -7.51 19.34 -24.73
CA LYS A 199 -7.24 20.03 -26.00
C LYS A 199 -7.66 19.20 -27.22
N LYS A 200 -7.33 17.90 -27.25
CA LYS A 200 -7.74 16.99 -28.33
C LYS A 200 -9.27 16.92 -28.43
N ARG A 201 -9.95 16.78 -27.29
CA ARG A 201 -11.41 16.74 -27.18
C ARG A 201 -12.09 17.99 -27.72
N LYS A 202 -11.56 19.18 -27.39
CA LYS A 202 -12.07 20.45 -27.93
C LYS A 202 -11.95 20.53 -29.45
N ARG A 203 -10.92 19.92 -30.04
CA ARG A 203 -10.71 19.90 -31.50
C ARG A 203 -11.56 18.85 -32.20
N SER A 204 -11.76 17.68 -31.60
CA SER A 204 -12.53 16.58 -32.20
C SER A 204 -14.03 16.61 -31.90
N GLY A 205 -14.48 17.48 -30.99
CA GLY A 205 -15.88 17.50 -30.52
C GLY A 205 -16.29 16.25 -29.74
N SER A 206 -15.33 15.42 -29.30
CA SER A 206 -15.65 14.16 -28.62
C SER A 206 -16.18 14.39 -27.20
N LYS A 207 -16.99 13.45 -26.69
CA LYS A 207 -17.44 13.47 -25.30
C LYS A 207 -16.30 13.10 -24.35
N GLU A 208 -16.44 13.49 -23.09
CA GLU A 208 -15.51 13.10 -22.02
C GLU A 208 -15.65 11.60 -21.74
N ASP A 209 -14.52 10.91 -21.71
CA ASP A 209 -14.46 9.51 -21.34
C ASP A 209 -14.48 9.38 -19.82
N LYS A 210 -15.55 8.76 -19.31
CA LYS A 210 -15.74 8.53 -17.87
C LYS A 210 -14.69 7.59 -17.31
N GLU A 211 -14.26 6.58 -18.06
CA GLU A 211 -13.26 5.62 -17.61
C GLU A 211 -11.89 6.28 -17.48
N GLU A 212 -11.50 7.11 -18.46
CA GLU A 212 -10.26 7.88 -18.39
C GLU A 212 -10.26 8.84 -17.20
N THR A 213 -11.38 9.51 -16.95
CA THR A 213 -11.53 10.45 -15.83
C THR A 213 -11.40 9.73 -14.49
N VAL A 214 -12.02 8.55 -14.37
CA VAL A 214 -11.91 7.70 -13.18
C VAL A 214 -10.48 7.18 -13.01
N ALA A 215 -9.81 6.77 -14.09
CA ALA A 215 -8.42 6.31 -14.05
C ALA A 215 -7.47 7.44 -13.60
N TRP A 216 -7.62 8.64 -14.17
CA TRP A 216 -6.86 9.82 -13.77
C TRP A 216 -7.07 10.14 -12.29
N ARG A 217 -8.33 10.16 -11.82
CA ARG A 217 -8.64 10.45 -10.41
C ARG A 217 -8.05 9.41 -9.46
N LYS A 218 -8.10 8.13 -9.80
CA LYS A 218 -7.46 7.06 -9.01
C LYS A 218 -5.96 7.25 -8.92
N ALA A 219 -5.29 7.51 -10.05
CA ALA A 219 -3.85 7.74 -10.09
C ALA A 219 -3.47 8.97 -9.26
N TRP A 220 -4.21 10.07 -9.40
CA TRP A 220 -3.97 11.29 -8.65
C TRP A 220 -4.15 11.08 -7.14
N VAL A 221 -5.27 10.50 -6.70
CA VAL A 221 -5.53 10.22 -5.28
C VAL A 221 -4.51 9.25 -4.69
N SER A 222 -4.11 8.21 -5.44
CA SER A 222 -3.08 7.28 -4.98
C SER A 222 -1.75 7.99 -4.77
N ASN A 223 -1.32 8.85 -5.70
CA ASN A 223 -0.08 9.62 -5.56
C ASN A 223 -0.16 10.66 -4.43
N ALA A 224 -1.31 11.30 -4.25
CA ALA A 224 -1.55 12.22 -3.13
C ALA A 224 -1.47 11.51 -1.78
N ALA A 225 -1.93 10.27 -1.69
CA ALA A 225 -1.78 9.44 -0.50
C ALA A 225 -0.32 8.96 -0.30
N TYR A 226 0.43 8.67 -1.38
CA TYR A 226 1.84 8.32 -1.25
C TYR A 226 2.76 9.50 -0.92
N LEU A 227 2.38 10.73 -1.27
CA LEU A 227 3.25 11.90 -1.10
C LEU A 227 3.67 12.12 0.37
N PRO A 228 2.76 12.17 1.37
CA PRO A 228 3.16 12.29 2.78
C PRO A 228 4.07 11.16 3.26
N LEU A 229 3.88 9.94 2.74
CA LEU A 229 4.73 8.79 3.09
C LEU A 229 6.14 8.95 2.55
N SER A 230 6.27 9.34 1.28
CA SER A 230 7.57 9.59 0.65
C SER A 230 8.35 10.70 1.34
N LEU A 231 7.67 11.76 1.78
CA LEU A 231 8.27 12.87 2.52
C LEU A 231 8.66 12.45 3.94
N HIS A 232 7.83 11.66 4.62
CA HIS A 232 8.12 11.11 5.94
C HIS A 232 9.47 10.38 5.94
N TRP A 233 9.67 9.42 5.03
CA TRP A 233 10.90 8.63 4.98
C TRP A 233 12.08 9.36 4.31
N SER A 234 11.86 10.53 3.70
CA SER A 234 12.93 11.39 3.17
C SER A 234 13.74 12.13 4.25
N THR A 235 13.39 11.93 5.54
CA THR A 235 14.02 12.56 6.70
C THR A 235 14.39 11.51 7.75
N GLU A 236 15.45 11.76 8.52
CA GLU A 236 15.93 10.82 9.56
C GLU A 236 14.90 10.57 10.68
N LYS A 237 14.13 11.60 11.05
CA LYS A 237 13.21 11.55 12.19
C LYS A 237 11.77 11.18 11.81
N GLY A 238 11.43 11.20 10.53
CA GLY A 238 10.04 11.14 10.09
C GLY A 238 9.30 12.47 10.30
N LEU A 239 8.19 12.64 9.57
CA LEU A 239 7.39 13.88 9.59
C LEU A 239 5.98 13.70 10.16
N ILE A 240 5.50 12.46 10.24
CA ILE A 240 4.10 12.13 10.55
C ILE A 240 4.05 10.89 11.44
N SER A 241 2.95 10.71 12.17
CA SER A 241 2.77 9.58 13.08
C SER A 241 2.50 8.25 12.35
N ASP A 242 2.75 7.12 13.02
CA ASP A 242 2.42 5.77 12.55
C ASP A 242 0.94 5.64 12.13
N THR A 243 0.03 6.32 12.84
CA THR A 243 -1.39 6.36 12.46
C THR A 243 -1.59 7.02 11.10
N ALA A 244 -0.91 8.13 10.84
CA ALA A 244 -0.99 8.82 9.55
C ALA A 244 -0.32 7.98 8.45
N ILE A 245 0.81 7.32 8.73
CA ILE A 245 1.48 6.39 7.81
C ILE A 245 0.50 5.28 7.39
N GLY A 246 -0.12 4.63 8.37
CA GLY A 246 -1.12 3.59 8.13
C GLY A 246 -2.31 4.12 7.33
N ALA A 247 -2.86 5.29 7.67
CA ALA A 247 -4.04 5.85 7.00
C ALA A 247 -3.77 6.17 5.53
N PHE A 248 -2.71 6.93 5.23
CA PHE A 248 -2.33 7.26 3.86
C PHE A 248 -1.95 6.00 3.07
N GLY A 249 -1.23 5.08 3.71
CA GLY A 249 -0.85 3.81 3.11
C GLY A 249 -2.04 2.91 2.75
N VAL A 250 -3.07 2.85 3.61
CA VAL A 250 -4.31 2.11 3.34
C VAL A 250 -5.06 2.71 2.15
N ILE A 251 -5.13 4.04 2.03
CA ILE A 251 -5.77 4.69 0.87
C ILE A 251 -5.05 4.29 -0.41
N ALA A 252 -3.73 4.44 -0.45
CA ALA A 252 -2.94 4.18 -1.64
C ALA A 252 -2.93 2.69 -2.03
N SER A 253 -2.66 1.81 -1.07
CA SER A 253 -2.66 0.35 -1.28
C SER A 253 -4.06 -0.21 -1.56
N GLY A 254 -5.09 0.34 -0.93
CA GLY A 254 -6.49 -0.08 -1.11
C GLY A 254 -7.01 0.20 -2.52
N ILE A 255 -6.61 1.33 -3.14
CA ILE A 255 -6.93 1.61 -4.55
C ILE A 255 -6.36 0.52 -5.46
N GLY A 256 -5.08 0.19 -5.27
CA GLY A 256 -4.39 -0.84 -6.04
C GLY A 256 -4.95 -2.24 -5.83
N PHE A 257 -5.15 -2.63 -4.57
CA PHE A 257 -5.76 -3.91 -4.20
C PHE A 257 -7.15 -4.07 -4.81
N ARG A 258 -8.01 -3.04 -4.71
CA ARG A 258 -9.36 -3.08 -5.28
C ARG A 258 -9.34 -3.25 -6.79
N GLU A 259 -8.36 -2.66 -7.47
CA GLU A 259 -8.22 -2.84 -8.92
C GLU A 259 -7.83 -4.27 -9.29
N THR A 260 -6.82 -4.83 -8.63
CA THR A 260 -6.40 -6.21 -8.88
C THR A 260 -7.50 -7.20 -8.47
N TRP A 261 -8.21 -6.96 -7.36
CA TRP A 261 -9.32 -7.79 -6.90
C TRP A 261 -10.49 -7.84 -7.89
N ARG A 262 -10.77 -6.74 -8.60
CA ARG A 262 -11.82 -6.75 -9.64
C ARG A 262 -11.45 -7.63 -10.84
N LYS A 263 -10.15 -7.83 -11.10
CA LYS A 263 -9.65 -8.67 -12.20
C LYS A 263 -9.69 -10.17 -11.86
N THR A 264 -10.12 -10.56 -10.65
CA THR A 264 -10.18 -11.98 -10.24
C THR A 264 -11.55 -12.62 -10.39
N VAL A 265 -12.57 -11.87 -10.83
CA VAL A 265 -13.93 -12.38 -11.09
C VAL A 265 -13.90 -13.37 -12.25
#